data_AF-A0A2I3GDQ7-F1
#
_entry.id   AF-A0A2I3GDQ7-F1
#
_cell.length_a   1.000
_cell.length_b   1.000
_cell.length_c   1.000
_cell.angle_alpha   90.00
_cell.angle_beta   90.00
_cell.angle_gamma   90.00
#
_symmetry.space_group_name_H-M   'P 1'
#
loop_
_entity.id
_entity.type
_entity.pdbx_description
1 polymer ?
#
loop_
_entity_poly.entity_id
_entity_poly.type
_entity_poly.pdbx_seq_one_letter_code
_entity_poly.pdbx_strand_id
1 'polypeptide(L)'
;MKWVTFISLLLLFSSAYSRGVFRRDAHKSEIAHRFKDLGEENFKALVLVAFAQYLQQCPFEDHVKLVNEVTEFAKTCVADESAENCDKSLHTLFGDKLCTVATLRETYGEMADCCAKQEPERNECFLQHKDDNPNLPPLVRPEVDVMCTAFHDNEETFLKKYAYETTLEKCCAAADPHECYAKVFDEFKPLVEEPQNLIKHNCELFEQLGEYKFQNELLVRYTKKVPQVSTPTLVEVSRNLGKVGSKCCKHPEAQRMPCTEDYLSVVLNRLCVLHEKTPVSDRVTKCCTESLVNRRPCFSALEVDETYVPKEFNAETFTFHADICTLSEKDRQVKKQTALVELVKHKPKATKEQLKTVMEDFAAFVEKCCKADDKETCFAEEGKKLVAASQAALGL
;
A
#
# COMPACT_ATOMS: atom_id res chain seq x y z
N MET A 1 6.66 8.72 -18.93
CA MET A 1 6.17 8.37 -17.56
C MET A 1 6.88 9.19 -16.48
N LYS A 2 6.15 9.82 -15.53
CA LYS A 2 6.76 10.57 -14.40
C LYS A 2 7.63 9.64 -13.56
N TRP A 3 8.86 10.02 -13.23
CA TRP A 3 9.87 9.25 -12.49
C TRP A 3 9.41 8.55 -11.21
N VAL A 4 8.50 9.19 -10.48
CA VAL A 4 7.87 8.64 -9.27
C VAL A 4 7.09 7.36 -9.57
N THR A 5 6.62 7.21 -10.81
CA THR A 5 5.94 6.02 -11.31
C THR A 5 6.82 4.78 -11.23
N PHE A 6 8.09 4.85 -11.62
CA PHE A 6 8.92 3.67 -11.81
C PHE A 6 9.44 3.05 -10.50
N ILE A 7 9.78 3.88 -9.51
CA ILE A 7 10.31 3.40 -8.22
C ILE A 7 9.21 2.72 -7.39
N SER A 8 7.97 3.20 -7.47
CA SER A 8 6.84 2.53 -6.82
C SER A 8 6.43 1.25 -7.57
N LEU A 9 6.63 1.17 -8.90
CA LEU A 9 6.47 -0.08 -9.66
C LEU A 9 7.46 -1.15 -9.18
N LEU A 10 8.70 -0.78 -8.81
CA LEU A 10 9.75 -1.69 -8.34
C LEU A 10 9.30 -2.56 -7.14
N LEU A 11 8.45 -2.06 -6.26
CA LEU A 11 8.18 -2.73 -4.99
C LEU A 11 7.02 -3.74 -5.11
N LEU A 12 5.98 -3.38 -5.87
CA LEU A 12 4.60 -3.94 -5.90
C LEU A 12 4.41 -5.47 -6.10
N PHE A 13 5.37 -6.17 -6.69
CA PHE A 13 5.23 -7.59 -7.05
C PHE A 13 6.20 -8.50 -6.29
N SER A 14 7.01 -7.92 -5.42
CA SER A 14 8.22 -8.58 -4.95
C SER A 14 8.00 -9.58 -3.82
N SER A 15 6.76 -9.84 -3.36
CA SER A 15 6.59 -10.52 -2.07
C SER A 15 5.29 -11.35 -1.93
N ALA A 16 5.41 -12.56 -1.34
CA ALA A 16 4.34 -13.51 -0.99
C ALA A 16 3.30 -12.95 0.00
N TYR A 17 3.55 -11.74 0.50
CA TYR A 17 3.04 -11.28 1.77
C TYR A 17 1.56 -10.87 1.66
N SER A 18 1.04 -10.58 0.47
CA SER A 18 -0.37 -10.18 0.30
C SER A 18 -1.42 -11.21 0.79
N ARG A 19 -1.02 -12.47 1.06
CA ARG A 19 -1.83 -13.47 1.78
C ARG A 19 -2.00 -13.09 3.26
N GLY A 20 -3.04 -12.31 3.57
CA GLY A 20 -3.55 -12.21 4.94
C GLY A 20 -3.86 -10.81 5.45
N VAL A 21 -4.02 -9.80 4.59
CA VAL A 21 -4.63 -8.52 5.02
C VAL A 21 -6.13 -8.49 4.71
N PHE A 22 -6.54 -9.10 3.59
CA PHE A 22 -7.93 -9.22 3.16
C PHE A 22 -8.29 -10.68 2.89
N ARG A 23 -9.54 -11.05 3.15
CA ARG A 23 -10.17 -12.26 2.57
C ARG A 23 -10.54 -11.85 1.14
N ARG A 24 -9.74 -12.24 0.13
CA ARG A 24 -10.05 -11.91 -1.27
C ARG A 24 -11.34 -12.62 -1.67
N ASP A 25 -12.32 -11.88 -2.18
CA ASP A 25 -13.25 -12.47 -3.14
C ASP A 25 -12.38 -12.90 -4.32
N ALA A 26 -12.29 -14.21 -4.57
CA ALA A 26 -11.47 -14.71 -5.67
C ALA A 26 -12.10 -14.26 -6.99
N HIS A 27 -11.44 -13.34 -7.69
CA HIS A 27 -11.82 -13.01 -9.06
C HIS A 27 -11.70 -14.27 -9.92
N LYS A 28 -12.60 -14.44 -10.90
CA LYS A 28 -12.55 -15.59 -11.82
C LYS A 28 -11.20 -15.67 -12.53
N SER A 29 -10.64 -14.53 -12.93
CA SER A 29 -9.26 -14.41 -13.39
C SER A 29 -8.56 -13.22 -12.72
N GLU A 30 -7.60 -13.52 -11.83
CA GLU A 30 -6.83 -12.48 -11.15
C GLU A 30 -5.94 -11.69 -12.13
N ILE A 31 -5.34 -12.37 -13.12
CA ILE A 31 -4.49 -11.70 -14.12
C ILE A 31 -5.30 -10.79 -15.04
N ALA A 32 -6.49 -11.20 -15.47
CA ALA A 32 -7.37 -10.36 -16.28
C ALA A 32 -7.83 -9.12 -15.50
N HIS A 33 -8.19 -9.31 -14.23
CA HIS A 33 -8.56 -8.19 -13.35
C HIS A 33 -7.43 -7.20 -13.21
N ARG A 34 -6.20 -7.66 -12.92
CA ARG A 34 -5.05 -6.76 -12.78
C ARG A 34 -4.73 -6.07 -14.10
N PHE A 35 -4.78 -6.77 -15.23
CA PHE A 35 -4.55 -6.16 -16.54
C PHE A 35 -5.55 -5.03 -16.84
N LYS A 36 -6.85 -5.26 -16.56
CA LYS A 36 -7.91 -4.25 -16.72
C LYS A 36 -7.69 -3.04 -15.80
N ASP A 37 -7.36 -3.27 -14.53
CA ASP A 37 -7.12 -2.20 -13.55
C ASP A 37 -5.91 -1.33 -13.91
N LEU A 38 -4.85 -1.98 -14.41
CA LEU A 38 -3.54 -1.36 -14.62
C LEU A 38 -3.46 -0.62 -15.97
N GLY A 39 -4.12 -1.16 -16.99
CA GLY A 39 -3.80 -0.87 -18.37
C GLY A 39 -2.50 -1.57 -18.81
N GLU A 40 -2.36 -1.77 -20.12
CA GLU A 40 -1.28 -2.59 -20.69
C GLU A 40 0.12 -2.07 -20.34
N GLU A 41 0.34 -0.76 -20.39
CA GLU A 41 1.66 -0.16 -20.13
C GLU A 41 2.13 -0.38 -18.68
N ASN A 42 1.28 -0.05 -17.69
CA ASN A 42 1.62 -0.25 -16.29
C ASN A 42 1.75 -1.74 -15.95
N PHE A 43 0.92 -2.59 -16.56
CA PHE A 43 1.03 -4.04 -16.41
C PHE A 43 2.39 -4.55 -16.92
N LYS A 44 2.79 -4.17 -18.13
CA LYS A 44 4.11 -4.53 -18.70
C LYS A 44 5.26 -4.06 -17.81
N ALA A 45 5.21 -2.82 -17.34
CA ALA A 45 6.24 -2.26 -16.49
C ALA A 45 6.35 -3.00 -15.14
N LEU A 46 5.22 -3.35 -14.51
CA LEU A 46 5.20 -4.14 -13.27
C LEU A 46 5.76 -5.56 -13.46
N VAL A 47 5.39 -6.23 -14.56
CA VAL A 47 5.87 -7.58 -14.85
C VAL A 47 7.37 -7.54 -15.14
N LEU A 48 7.86 -6.51 -15.84
CA LEU A 48 9.28 -6.32 -16.13
C LEU A 48 10.10 -6.18 -14.85
N VAL A 49 9.65 -5.29 -13.96
CA VAL A 49 10.21 -5.14 -12.62
C VAL A 49 10.27 -6.46 -11.89
N ALA A 50 9.14 -7.19 -11.86
CA ALA A 50 9.04 -8.43 -11.11
C ALA A 50 10.09 -9.42 -11.62
N PHE A 51 10.15 -9.64 -12.94
CA PHE A 51 11.16 -10.54 -13.51
C PHE A 51 12.59 -10.05 -13.30
N ALA A 52 12.87 -8.76 -13.40
CA ALA A 52 14.21 -8.23 -13.11
C ALA A 52 14.65 -8.49 -11.67
N GLN A 53 13.73 -8.47 -10.71
CA GLN A 53 14.04 -8.75 -9.30
C GLN A 53 14.19 -10.23 -8.98
N TYR A 54 13.43 -11.11 -9.63
CA TYR A 54 13.57 -12.55 -9.43
C TYR A 54 14.75 -13.12 -10.24
N LEU A 55 15.01 -12.56 -11.42
CA LEU A 55 16.03 -13.01 -12.37
C LEU A 55 17.09 -11.91 -12.56
N GLN A 56 17.80 -11.56 -11.48
CA GLN A 56 18.74 -10.42 -11.43
C GLN A 56 19.95 -10.55 -12.36
N GLN A 57 20.25 -11.76 -12.83
CA GLN A 57 21.36 -12.06 -13.75
C GLN A 57 20.89 -12.27 -15.20
N CYS A 58 19.59 -12.20 -15.46
CA CYS A 58 19.01 -12.49 -16.77
C CYS A 58 19.15 -11.27 -17.69
N PRO A 59 19.51 -11.46 -18.98
CA PRO A 59 19.59 -10.37 -19.94
C PRO A 59 18.26 -9.65 -20.09
N PHE A 60 18.35 -8.34 -20.35
CA PHE A 60 17.18 -7.47 -20.49
C PHE A 60 16.19 -7.96 -21.57
N GLU A 61 16.72 -8.43 -22.68
CA GLU A 61 15.99 -8.92 -23.84
C GLU A 61 15.17 -10.17 -23.50
N ASP A 62 15.65 -10.99 -22.58
CA ASP A 62 14.94 -12.18 -22.11
C ASP A 62 13.83 -11.79 -21.11
N HIS A 63 14.04 -10.76 -20.27
CA HIS A 63 12.95 -10.18 -19.48
C HIS A 63 11.83 -9.65 -20.38
N VAL A 64 12.17 -8.92 -21.46
CA VAL A 64 11.17 -8.38 -22.40
C VAL A 64 10.35 -9.50 -23.05
N LYS A 65 10.97 -10.63 -23.42
CA LYS A 65 10.24 -11.80 -23.95
C LYS A 65 9.24 -12.33 -22.92
N LEU A 66 9.68 -12.57 -21.68
CA LEU A 66 8.81 -13.05 -20.61
C LEU A 66 7.65 -12.09 -20.33
N VAL A 67 7.90 -10.78 -20.31
CA VAL A 67 6.87 -9.74 -20.14
C VAL A 67 5.83 -9.80 -21.25
N ASN A 68 6.27 -9.91 -22.52
CA ASN A 68 5.36 -9.99 -23.66
C ASN A 68 4.51 -11.26 -23.59
N GLU A 69 5.08 -12.42 -23.26
CA GLU A 69 4.32 -13.66 -23.12
C GLU A 69 3.25 -13.57 -22.03
N VAL A 70 3.59 -13.01 -20.86
CA VAL A 70 2.63 -12.79 -19.77
C VAL A 70 1.55 -11.79 -20.17
N THR A 71 1.90 -10.74 -20.90
CA THR A 71 0.96 -9.72 -21.37
C THR A 71 -0.03 -10.29 -22.38
N GLU A 72 0.45 -11.07 -23.36
CA GLU A 72 -0.44 -11.72 -24.33
C GLU A 72 -1.37 -12.73 -23.66
N PHE A 73 -0.85 -13.50 -22.69
CA PHE A 73 -1.69 -14.37 -21.87
C PHE A 73 -2.76 -13.60 -21.08
N ALA A 74 -2.40 -12.45 -20.49
CA ALA A 74 -3.35 -11.59 -19.81
C ALA A 74 -4.45 -11.07 -20.75
N LYS A 75 -4.10 -10.68 -22.00
CA LYS A 75 -5.07 -10.28 -23.04
C LYS A 75 -6.04 -11.42 -23.38
N THR A 76 -5.54 -12.66 -23.49
CA THR A 76 -6.39 -13.85 -23.67
C THR A 76 -7.38 -14.00 -22.52
N CYS A 77 -6.93 -13.90 -21.27
CA CYS A 77 -7.82 -14.00 -20.10
C CYS A 77 -8.80 -12.82 -19.98
N VAL A 78 -8.45 -11.64 -20.49
CA VAL A 78 -9.37 -10.50 -20.55
C VAL A 78 -10.49 -10.75 -21.57
N ALA A 79 -10.18 -11.39 -22.70
CA ALA A 79 -11.15 -11.74 -23.73
C ALA A 79 -12.08 -12.88 -23.27
N ASP A 80 -11.54 -13.88 -22.56
CA ASP A 80 -12.30 -15.00 -21.98
C ASP A 80 -11.71 -15.41 -20.63
N GLU A 81 -12.37 -15.02 -19.54
CA GLU A 81 -11.94 -15.37 -18.17
C GLU A 81 -12.08 -16.87 -17.86
N SER A 82 -12.75 -17.65 -18.72
CA SER A 82 -12.88 -19.11 -18.60
C SER A 82 -11.84 -19.90 -19.41
N ALA A 83 -10.99 -19.20 -20.17
CA ALA A 83 -9.92 -19.82 -20.92
C ALA A 83 -8.92 -20.56 -19.99
N GLU A 84 -8.22 -21.54 -20.57
CA GLU A 84 -7.33 -22.41 -19.82
C GLU A 84 -6.27 -21.61 -19.03
N ASN A 85 -6.08 -21.98 -17.76
CA ASN A 85 -5.12 -21.37 -16.83
C ASN A 85 -5.45 -19.93 -16.38
N CYS A 86 -6.53 -19.30 -16.86
CA CYS A 86 -6.89 -17.94 -16.46
C CYS A 86 -7.37 -17.83 -14.99
N ASP A 87 -7.78 -18.95 -14.39
CA ASP A 87 -8.20 -19.08 -13.00
C ASP A 87 -7.04 -19.25 -12.02
N LYS A 88 -5.82 -19.48 -12.52
CA LYS A 88 -4.62 -19.63 -11.68
C LYS A 88 -4.27 -18.33 -10.95
N SER A 89 -3.64 -18.48 -9.79
CA SER A 89 -3.09 -17.34 -9.04
C SER A 89 -1.90 -16.73 -9.78
N LEU A 90 -1.67 -15.42 -9.59
CA LEU A 90 -0.50 -14.73 -10.17
C LEU A 90 0.83 -15.38 -9.78
N HIS A 91 0.98 -15.83 -8.53
CA HIS A 91 2.20 -16.53 -8.09
C HIS A 91 2.38 -17.86 -8.85
N THR A 92 1.28 -18.57 -9.12
CA THR A 92 1.33 -19.78 -9.93
C THR A 92 1.79 -19.47 -11.36
N LEU A 93 1.15 -18.49 -12.02
CA LEU A 93 1.46 -18.11 -13.40
C LEU A 93 2.91 -17.62 -13.54
N PHE A 94 3.37 -16.76 -12.64
CA PHE A 94 4.73 -16.23 -12.67
C PHE A 94 5.76 -17.26 -12.25
N GLY A 95 5.48 -18.09 -11.25
CA GLY A 95 6.35 -19.21 -10.87
C GLY A 95 6.49 -20.21 -12.02
N ASP A 96 5.40 -20.55 -12.70
CA ASP A 96 5.43 -21.41 -13.90
C ASP A 96 6.31 -20.78 -14.97
N LYS A 97 6.19 -19.46 -15.22
CA LYS A 97 7.05 -18.74 -16.17
C LYS A 97 8.53 -18.68 -15.78
N LEU A 98 8.85 -18.40 -14.52
CA LEU A 98 10.23 -18.44 -14.01
C LEU A 98 10.86 -19.82 -14.25
N CYS A 99 10.08 -20.88 -14.05
CA CYS A 99 10.51 -22.26 -14.27
C CYS A 99 10.68 -22.66 -15.74
N THR A 100 10.27 -21.82 -16.70
CA THR A 100 10.53 -22.06 -18.15
C THR A 100 11.83 -21.46 -18.65
N VAL A 101 12.55 -20.70 -17.82
CA VAL A 101 13.85 -20.12 -18.18
C VAL A 101 14.87 -21.22 -18.41
N ALA A 102 15.32 -21.41 -19.65
CA ALA A 102 16.16 -22.54 -20.05
C ALA A 102 17.48 -22.62 -19.26
N THR A 103 18.10 -21.48 -18.96
CA THR A 103 19.37 -21.40 -18.23
C THR A 103 19.19 -21.25 -16.73
N LEU A 104 17.98 -21.51 -16.17
CA LEU A 104 17.69 -21.24 -14.76
C LEU A 104 18.64 -21.98 -13.81
N ARG A 105 18.85 -23.29 -14.04
CA ARG A 105 19.77 -24.10 -13.23
C ARG A 105 21.21 -23.65 -13.36
N GLU A 106 21.63 -23.33 -14.59
CA GLU A 106 23.01 -22.92 -14.89
C GLU A 106 23.34 -21.54 -14.32
N THR A 107 22.38 -20.62 -14.34
CA THR A 107 22.57 -19.21 -13.96
C THR A 107 22.28 -18.99 -12.46
N TYR A 108 21.30 -19.69 -11.89
CA TYR A 108 20.79 -19.43 -10.53
C TYR A 108 20.92 -20.63 -9.57
N GLY A 109 21.51 -21.74 -10.01
CA GLY A 109 21.84 -22.87 -9.15
C GLY A 109 20.63 -23.43 -8.39
N GLU A 110 20.69 -23.35 -7.06
CA GLU A 110 19.67 -23.89 -6.13
C GLU A 110 18.28 -23.23 -6.30
N MET A 111 18.20 -22.03 -6.89
CA MET A 111 16.91 -21.41 -7.19
C MET A 111 16.05 -22.28 -8.12
N ALA A 112 16.68 -23.08 -9.00
CA ALA A 112 15.95 -24.01 -9.85
C ALA A 112 15.24 -25.12 -9.06
N ASP A 113 15.70 -25.45 -7.84
CA ASP A 113 15.03 -26.43 -6.98
C ASP A 113 13.69 -25.91 -6.45
N CYS A 114 13.46 -24.59 -6.45
CA CYS A 114 12.16 -24.02 -6.13
C CYS A 114 11.06 -24.50 -7.09
N CYS A 115 11.38 -24.81 -8.34
CA CYS A 115 10.43 -25.28 -9.35
C CYS A 115 9.79 -26.64 -9.03
N ALA A 116 10.39 -27.42 -8.12
CA ALA A 116 9.81 -28.67 -7.64
C ALA A 116 8.75 -28.48 -6.54
N LYS A 117 8.61 -27.27 -5.99
CA LYS A 117 7.66 -26.95 -4.91
C LYS A 117 6.32 -26.50 -5.47
N GLN A 118 5.28 -26.57 -4.64
CA GLN A 118 3.95 -26.02 -4.92
C GLN A 118 3.78 -24.64 -4.26
N GLU A 119 2.76 -23.88 -4.64
CA GLU A 119 2.44 -22.61 -3.99
C GLU A 119 1.75 -22.81 -2.63
N PRO A 120 2.08 -22.04 -1.57
CA PRO A 120 2.97 -20.87 -1.51
C PRO A 120 4.47 -21.15 -1.41
N GLU A 121 4.88 -22.37 -1.08
CA GLU A 121 6.26 -22.70 -0.73
C GLU A 121 7.24 -22.43 -1.87
N ARG A 122 6.79 -22.55 -3.12
CA ARG A 122 7.56 -22.22 -4.32
C ARG A 122 7.89 -20.74 -4.38
N ASN A 123 6.90 -19.87 -4.22
CA ASN A 123 7.15 -18.43 -4.21
C ASN A 123 8.01 -18.03 -3.01
N GLU A 124 7.79 -18.61 -1.82
CA GLU A 124 8.62 -18.35 -0.64
C GLU A 124 10.08 -18.78 -0.86
N CYS A 125 10.31 -19.91 -1.53
CA CYS A 125 11.64 -20.35 -1.95
C CYS A 125 12.29 -19.34 -2.91
N PHE A 126 11.60 -18.92 -3.97
CA PHE A 126 12.15 -17.94 -4.91
C PHE A 126 12.53 -16.61 -4.24
N LEU A 127 11.78 -16.18 -3.22
CA LEU A 127 12.10 -14.97 -2.46
C LEU A 127 13.39 -15.08 -1.66
N GLN A 128 13.72 -16.27 -1.16
CA GLN A 128 14.96 -16.51 -0.42
C GLN A 128 16.21 -16.41 -1.31
N HIS A 129 16.05 -16.54 -2.63
CA HIS A 129 17.14 -16.43 -3.61
C HIS A 129 17.30 -15.01 -4.17
N LYS A 130 16.48 -14.04 -3.75
CA LYS A 130 16.72 -12.64 -4.11
C LYS A 130 17.97 -12.14 -3.40
N ASP A 131 18.91 -11.61 -4.18
CA ASP A 131 20.10 -10.99 -3.67
C ASP A 131 19.83 -9.51 -3.38
N ASP A 132 19.84 -9.12 -2.11
CA ASP A 132 19.65 -7.73 -1.68
C ASP A 132 20.86 -6.85 -2.07
N ASN A 133 22.02 -7.44 -2.38
CA ASN A 133 23.24 -6.75 -2.79
C ASN A 133 23.95 -7.49 -3.93
N PRO A 134 23.30 -7.58 -5.11
CA PRO A 134 23.85 -8.32 -6.22
C PRO A 134 25.14 -7.63 -6.68
N ASN A 135 26.16 -8.43 -7.01
CA ASN A 135 27.43 -7.93 -7.53
C ASN A 135 27.29 -7.47 -9.00
N LEU A 136 26.41 -6.49 -9.23
CA LEU A 136 26.16 -5.87 -10.51
C LEU A 136 27.20 -4.77 -10.77
N PRO A 137 27.60 -4.55 -12.04
CA PRO A 137 28.36 -3.37 -12.39
C PRO A 137 27.64 -2.11 -11.89
N PRO A 138 28.38 -1.08 -11.42
CA PRO A 138 27.78 0.20 -11.10
C PRO A 138 26.92 0.69 -12.27
N LEU A 139 25.78 1.30 -11.99
CA LEU A 139 25.00 1.98 -13.01
C LEU A 139 25.84 3.12 -13.60
N VAL A 140 26.55 2.83 -14.70
CA VAL A 140 27.33 3.82 -15.42
C VAL A 140 26.37 4.67 -16.21
N ARG A 141 26.36 5.98 -15.92
CA ARG A 141 25.68 6.97 -16.73
C ARG A 141 26.33 6.99 -18.12
N PRO A 142 25.64 6.61 -19.20
CA PRO A 142 26.21 6.74 -20.53
C PRO A 142 26.35 8.23 -20.90
N GLU A 143 27.25 8.55 -21.83
CA GLU A 143 27.43 9.91 -22.34
C GLU A 143 26.10 10.47 -22.88
N VAL A 144 25.86 11.77 -22.63
CA VAL A 144 24.55 12.39 -22.92
C VAL A 144 24.20 12.33 -24.41
N ASP A 145 25.19 12.49 -25.29
CA ASP A 145 24.99 12.43 -26.74
C ASP A 145 24.54 11.02 -27.17
N VAL A 146 25.14 9.98 -26.58
CA VAL A 146 24.76 8.59 -26.83
C VAL A 146 23.33 8.31 -26.33
N MET A 147 22.95 8.90 -25.18
CA MET A 147 21.59 8.77 -24.66
C MET A 147 20.55 9.52 -25.49
N CYS A 148 20.84 10.74 -25.91
CA CYS A 148 19.92 11.53 -26.73
C CYS A 148 19.75 10.92 -28.13
N THR A 149 20.83 10.43 -28.76
CA THR A 149 20.73 9.69 -30.02
C THR A 149 19.90 8.41 -29.84
N ALA A 150 20.18 7.59 -28.83
CA ALA A 150 19.45 6.34 -28.63
C ALA A 150 17.97 6.56 -28.26
N PHE A 151 17.66 7.64 -27.51
CA PHE A 151 16.29 8.06 -27.21
C PHE A 151 15.53 8.48 -28.47
N HIS A 152 16.16 9.26 -29.36
CA HIS A 152 15.55 9.68 -30.62
C HIS A 152 15.43 8.55 -31.66
N ASP A 153 16.36 7.59 -31.66
CA ASP A 153 16.38 6.49 -32.64
C ASP A 153 15.32 5.43 -32.35
N ASN A 154 15.11 5.06 -31.08
CA ASN A 154 14.09 4.07 -30.69
C ASN A 154 13.66 4.31 -29.23
N GLU A 155 12.81 5.31 -29.05
CA GLU A 155 12.24 5.71 -27.77
C GLU A 155 11.69 4.51 -26.99
N GLU A 156 10.84 3.66 -27.58
CA GLU A 156 10.20 2.55 -26.86
C GLU A 156 11.22 1.55 -26.29
N THR A 157 12.26 1.19 -27.05
CA THR A 157 13.30 0.23 -26.62
C THR A 157 14.24 0.86 -25.61
N PHE A 158 14.55 2.13 -25.81
CA PHE A 158 15.35 2.91 -24.88
C PHE A 158 14.66 3.02 -23.53
N LEU A 159 13.37 3.36 -23.49
CA LEU A 159 12.57 3.51 -22.27
C LEU A 159 12.38 2.21 -21.50
N LYS A 160 12.30 1.10 -22.23
CA LYS A 160 12.31 -0.25 -21.69
C LYS A 160 13.60 -0.54 -20.90
N LYS A 161 14.74 -0.06 -21.39
CA LYS A 161 16.08 -0.28 -20.80
C LYS A 161 16.48 0.77 -19.76
N TYR A 162 15.98 2.00 -19.91
CA TYR A 162 16.39 3.19 -19.19
C TYR A 162 15.14 3.93 -18.73
N ALA A 163 14.89 3.94 -17.42
CA ALA A 163 13.71 4.55 -16.83
C ALA A 163 13.78 6.09 -16.80
N TYR A 164 14.26 6.73 -17.88
CA TYR A 164 14.65 8.14 -17.91
C TYR A 164 13.91 9.10 -18.86
N GLU A 165 12.71 8.73 -19.28
CA GLU A 165 11.93 9.44 -20.32
C GLU A 165 11.85 10.95 -20.13
N THR A 166 11.21 11.43 -19.06
CA THR A 166 10.80 12.84 -18.96
C THR A 166 11.97 13.81 -18.73
N THR A 167 13.06 13.33 -18.10
CA THR A 167 14.31 14.08 -17.94
C THR A 167 15.17 13.99 -19.20
N LEU A 168 15.11 12.91 -20.00
CA LEU A 168 15.75 12.91 -21.31
C LEU A 168 15.01 13.76 -22.33
N GLU A 169 13.68 13.71 -22.39
CA GLU A 169 12.87 14.65 -23.18
C GLU A 169 13.23 16.11 -22.87
N LYS A 170 13.35 16.43 -21.58
CA LYS A 170 13.74 17.77 -21.11
C LYS A 170 15.20 18.10 -21.40
N CYS A 171 16.13 17.19 -21.12
CA CYS A 171 17.57 17.46 -21.17
C CYS A 171 18.13 17.38 -22.59
N CYS A 172 17.65 16.47 -23.43
CA CYS A 172 18.06 16.42 -24.85
C CYS A 172 17.56 17.63 -25.64
N ALA A 173 16.51 18.31 -25.15
CA ALA A 173 16.04 19.59 -25.69
C ALA A 173 16.67 20.83 -25.01
N ALA A 174 17.54 20.66 -24.01
CA ALA A 174 18.18 21.77 -23.31
C ALA A 174 19.34 22.38 -24.11
N ALA A 175 19.67 23.64 -23.82
CA ALA A 175 20.84 24.30 -24.44
C ALA A 175 22.17 23.63 -24.07
N ASP A 176 22.23 23.01 -22.89
CA ASP A 176 23.32 22.15 -22.45
C ASP A 176 22.74 20.83 -21.90
N PRO A 177 22.61 19.80 -22.74
CA PRO A 177 22.13 18.49 -22.32
C PRO A 177 23.03 17.85 -21.25
N HIS A 178 24.33 18.10 -21.32
CA HIS A 178 25.31 17.50 -20.41
C HIS A 178 25.12 18.02 -18.98
N GLU A 179 24.99 19.34 -18.78
CA GLU A 179 24.70 19.90 -17.46
C GLU A 179 23.33 19.45 -16.93
N CYS A 180 22.33 19.34 -17.79
CA CYS A 180 20.99 18.90 -17.42
C CYS A 180 20.96 17.43 -16.97
N TYR A 181 21.52 16.51 -17.76
CA TYR A 181 21.53 15.08 -17.48
C TYR A 181 22.51 14.71 -16.34
N ALA A 182 23.51 15.55 -16.07
CA ALA A 182 24.49 15.32 -15.01
C ALA A 182 23.86 15.15 -13.61
N LYS A 183 22.64 15.62 -13.39
CA LYS A 183 21.94 15.59 -12.09
C LYS A 183 20.82 14.54 -12.04
N VAL A 184 20.66 13.71 -13.06
CA VAL A 184 19.50 12.81 -13.19
C VAL A 184 19.39 11.78 -12.05
N PHE A 185 20.51 11.29 -11.53
CA PHE A 185 20.52 10.37 -10.39
C PHE A 185 20.19 11.08 -9.07
N ASP A 186 20.50 12.37 -8.97
CA ASP A 186 20.14 13.17 -7.80
C ASP A 186 18.62 13.37 -7.70
N GLU A 187 17.90 13.33 -8.83
CA GLU A 187 16.44 13.38 -8.86
C GLU A 187 15.79 12.12 -8.23
N PHE A 188 16.50 10.99 -8.16
CA PHE A 188 16.00 9.76 -7.54
C PHE A 188 16.18 9.71 -6.04
N LYS A 189 17.22 10.38 -5.53
CA LYS A 189 17.54 10.38 -4.12
C LYS A 189 16.33 10.70 -3.23
N PRO A 190 15.55 11.79 -3.46
CA PRO A 190 14.36 12.06 -2.65
C PRO A 190 13.25 11.00 -2.80
N LEU A 191 13.17 10.34 -3.96
CA LEU A 191 12.15 9.30 -4.23
C LEU A 191 12.45 7.99 -3.49
N VAL A 192 13.72 7.75 -3.14
CA VAL A 192 14.15 6.61 -2.31
C VAL A 192 14.14 6.99 -0.82
N GLU A 193 14.66 8.17 -0.48
CA GLU A 193 14.78 8.62 0.91
C GLU A 193 13.42 8.90 1.56
N GLU A 194 12.44 9.45 0.82
CA GLU A 194 11.09 9.72 1.37
C GLU A 194 10.42 8.45 1.92
N PRO A 195 10.27 7.35 1.15
CA PRO A 195 9.65 6.14 1.69
C PRO A 195 10.52 5.47 2.76
N GLN A 196 11.86 5.49 2.66
CA GLN A 196 12.73 4.96 3.72
C GLN A 196 12.47 5.67 5.06
N ASN A 197 12.47 7.00 5.05
CA ASN A 197 12.24 7.82 6.23
C ASN A 197 10.83 7.62 6.78
N LEU A 198 9.82 7.56 5.90
CA LEU A 198 8.44 7.32 6.29
C LEU A 198 8.26 5.95 6.96
N ILE A 199 8.84 4.89 6.38
CA ILE A 199 8.76 3.52 6.90
C ILE A 199 9.49 3.42 8.23
N LYS A 200 10.70 3.97 8.32
CA LYS A 200 11.48 4.01 9.56
C LYS A 200 10.68 4.67 10.69
N HIS A 201 10.18 5.89 10.47
CA HIS A 201 9.39 6.61 11.46
C HIS A 201 8.13 5.85 11.90
N ASN A 202 7.38 5.27 10.95
CA ASN A 202 6.16 4.52 11.30
C ASN A 202 6.47 3.19 11.99
N CYS A 203 7.59 2.53 11.67
CA CYS A 203 8.01 1.32 12.39
C CYS A 203 8.49 1.62 13.81
N GLU A 204 9.25 2.70 14.03
CA GLU A 204 9.62 3.16 15.37
C GLU A 204 8.37 3.46 16.21
N LEU A 205 7.38 4.15 15.62
CA LEU A 205 6.10 4.43 16.28
C LEU A 205 5.31 3.15 16.57
N PHE A 206 5.29 2.19 15.64
CA PHE A 206 4.65 0.89 15.83
C PHE A 206 5.31 0.09 16.96
N GLU A 207 6.64 0.04 17.01
CA GLU A 207 7.41 -0.64 18.06
C GLU A 207 7.16 -0.03 19.45
N GLN A 208 7.04 1.29 19.53
CA GLN A 208 6.73 2.00 20.79
C GLN A 208 5.29 1.77 21.28
N LEU A 209 4.33 1.73 20.36
CA LEU A 209 2.89 1.74 20.70
C LEU A 209 2.26 0.34 20.73
N GLY A 210 2.82 -0.59 19.96
CA GLY A 210 2.16 -1.84 19.60
C GLY A 210 1.01 -1.64 18.60
N GLU A 211 0.52 -2.74 18.03
CA GLU A 211 -0.42 -2.73 16.90
C GLU A 211 -1.69 -1.91 17.16
N TYR A 212 -2.39 -2.15 18.27
CA TYR A 212 -3.70 -1.50 18.52
C TYR A 212 -3.59 0.02 18.66
N LYS A 213 -2.57 0.52 19.38
CA LYS A 213 -2.37 1.96 19.54
C LYS A 213 -1.85 2.61 18.26
N PHE A 214 -1.00 1.91 17.51
CA PHE A 214 -0.58 2.37 16.18
C PHE A 214 -1.76 2.47 15.19
N GLN A 215 -2.71 1.51 15.22
CA GLN A 215 -3.97 1.61 14.47
C GLN A 215 -4.76 2.87 14.85
N ASN A 216 -4.79 3.25 16.12
CA ASN A 216 -5.48 4.46 16.58
C ASN A 216 -4.82 5.75 16.08
N GLU A 217 -3.48 5.81 16.05
CA GLU A 217 -2.76 6.93 15.42
C GLU A 217 -3.09 7.04 13.94
N LEU A 218 -3.12 5.91 13.23
CA LEU A 218 -3.52 5.86 11.82
C LEU A 218 -4.98 6.28 11.62
N LEU A 219 -5.89 5.85 12.50
CA LEU A 219 -7.30 6.25 12.46
C LEU A 219 -7.45 7.77 12.57
N VAL A 220 -6.80 8.38 13.54
CA VAL A 220 -6.83 9.85 13.69
C VAL A 220 -6.24 10.52 12.45
N ARG A 221 -5.08 10.04 11.98
CA ARG A 221 -4.39 10.59 10.79
C ARG A 221 -5.29 10.53 9.54
N TYR A 222 -5.84 9.37 9.20
CA TYR A 222 -6.65 9.18 7.99
C TYR A 222 -8.04 9.82 8.12
N THR A 223 -8.64 9.82 9.31
CA THR A 223 -9.93 10.52 9.52
C THR A 223 -9.75 12.03 9.33
N LYS A 224 -8.66 12.63 9.78
CA LYS A 224 -8.39 14.06 9.53
C LYS A 224 -8.13 14.36 8.05
N LYS A 225 -7.52 13.44 7.30
CA LYS A 225 -7.22 13.59 5.87
C LYS A 225 -8.47 13.46 4.99
N VAL A 226 -9.35 12.50 5.31
CA VAL A 226 -10.51 12.14 4.47
C VAL A 226 -11.76 11.89 5.32
N PRO A 227 -12.23 12.89 6.09
CA PRO A 227 -13.30 12.73 7.09
C PRO A 227 -14.67 12.36 6.49
N GLN A 228 -14.86 12.56 5.18
CA GLN A 228 -16.09 12.18 4.47
C GLN A 228 -16.22 10.65 4.28
N VAL A 229 -15.10 9.92 4.30
CA VAL A 229 -15.10 8.45 4.16
C VAL A 229 -15.88 7.80 5.30
N SER A 230 -16.66 6.76 5.01
CA SER A 230 -17.48 6.08 6.02
C SER A 230 -16.64 5.58 7.20
N THR A 231 -17.22 5.59 8.40
CA THR A 231 -16.52 5.14 9.62
C THR A 231 -16.11 3.66 9.56
N PRO A 232 -16.97 2.73 9.11
CA PRO A 232 -16.56 1.34 8.90
C PRO A 232 -15.36 1.21 7.95
N THR A 233 -15.32 1.97 6.86
CA THR A 233 -14.20 1.97 5.91
C THR A 233 -12.91 2.49 6.55
N LEU A 234 -12.97 3.61 7.29
CA LEU A 234 -11.80 4.17 7.98
C LEU A 234 -11.22 3.19 9.02
N VAL A 235 -12.10 2.53 9.79
CA VAL A 235 -11.73 1.48 10.75
C VAL A 235 -11.09 0.28 10.04
N GLU A 236 -11.70 -0.23 8.97
CA GLU A 236 -11.15 -1.34 8.18
C GLU A 236 -9.75 -1.01 7.64
N VAL A 237 -9.62 0.12 6.94
CA VAL A 237 -8.38 0.54 6.29
C VAL A 237 -7.28 0.76 7.33
N SER A 238 -7.55 1.51 8.40
CA SER A 238 -6.52 1.82 9.40
C SER A 238 -6.09 0.59 10.20
N ARG A 239 -7.00 -0.34 10.49
CA ARG A 239 -6.64 -1.63 11.11
C ARG A 239 -5.73 -2.44 10.21
N ASN A 240 -6.03 -2.46 8.91
CA ASN A 240 -5.22 -3.17 7.93
C ASN A 240 -3.85 -2.51 7.72
N LEU A 241 -3.77 -1.18 7.72
CA LEU A 241 -2.50 -0.44 7.77
C LEU A 241 -1.70 -0.77 9.04
N GLY A 242 -2.34 -0.86 10.20
CA GLY A 242 -1.66 -1.23 11.44
C GLY A 242 -1.09 -2.65 11.43
N LYS A 243 -1.78 -3.61 10.80
CA LYS A 243 -1.25 -4.97 10.58
C LYS A 243 -0.01 -5.00 9.68
N VAL A 244 0.17 -4.00 8.80
CA VAL A 244 1.41 -3.89 8.01
C VAL A 244 2.61 -3.73 8.94
N GLY A 245 2.49 -2.98 10.04
CA GLY A 245 3.52 -2.88 11.06
C GLY A 245 3.92 -4.25 11.62
N SER A 246 2.95 -5.05 12.04
CA SER A 246 3.17 -6.41 12.59
C SER A 246 3.83 -7.37 11.61
N LYS A 247 3.63 -7.14 10.31
CA LYS A 247 4.18 -7.98 9.25
C LYS A 247 5.55 -7.50 8.79
N CYS A 248 5.74 -6.19 8.65
CA CYS A 248 6.90 -5.61 7.98
C CYS A 248 7.97 -5.07 8.93
N CYS A 249 7.61 -4.47 10.06
CA CYS A 249 8.59 -3.79 10.92
C CYS A 249 9.57 -4.75 11.62
N LYS A 250 9.22 -6.03 11.72
CA LYS A 250 10.11 -7.08 12.24
C LYS A 250 11.19 -7.56 11.24
N HIS A 251 11.09 -7.17 9.96
CA HIS A 251 12.10 -7.52 8.97
C HIS A 251 13.36 -6.67 9.13
N PRO A 252 14.51 -7.16 8.62
CA PRO A 252 15.71 -6.34 8.45
C PRO A 252 15.41 -5.07 7.68
N GLU A 253 16.15 -3.99 7.97
CA GLU A 253 15.87 -2.64 7.43
C GLU A 253 15.74 -2.61 5.90
N ALA A 254 16.62 -3.33 5.18
CA ALA A 254 16.58 -3.45 3.72
C ALA A 254 15.27 -4.06 3.19
N GLN A 255 14.63 -4.94 3.95
CA GLN A 255 13.42 -5.67 3.54
C GLN A 255 12.12 -4.96 3.99
N ARG A 256 12.21 -3.95 4.87
CA ARG A 256 11.03 -3.23 5.38
C ARG A 256 10.32 -2.46 4.27
N MET A 257 11.06 -1.82 3.38
CA MET A 257 10.49 -1.02 2.28
C MET A 257 9.65 -1.85 1.31
N PRO A 258 10.18 -2.88 0.64
CA PRO A 258 9.39 -3.67 -0.30
C PRO A 258 8.18 -4.31 0.38
N CYS A 259 8.33 -4.84 1.61
CA CYS A 259 7.21 -5.37 2.37
C CYS A 259 6.11 -4.32 2.61
N THR A 260 6.49 -3.11 3.05
CA THR A 260 5.52 -2.09 3.44
C THR A 260 4.79 -1.53 2.23
N GLU A 261 5.51 -1.17 1.17
CA GLU A 261 4.91 -0.56 -0.04
C GLU A 261 3.95 -1.51 -0.74
N ASP A 262 4.23 -2.81 -0.74
CA ASP A 262 3.31 -3.84 -1.26
C ASP A 262 1.99 -3.84 -0.50
N TYR A 263 2.05 -3.96 0.82
CA TYR A 263 0.83 -4.01 1.61
C TYR A 263 0.08 -2.69 1.60
N LEU A 264 0.79 -1.55 1.65
CA LEU A 264 0.17 -0.23 1.56
C LEU A 264 -0.61 -0.12 0.26
N SER A 265 -0.04 -0.58 -0.86
CA SER A 265 -0.71 -0.53 -2.16
C SER A 265 -1.97 -1.37 -2.20
N VAL A 266 -1.96 -2.57 -1.61
CA VAL A 266 -3.17 -3.42 -1.49
C VAL A 266 -4.23 -2.74 -0.61
N VAL A 267 -3.84 -2.17 0.52
CA VAL A 267 -4.77 -1.53 1.46
C VAL A 267 -5.37 -0.25 0.87
N LEU A 268 -4.56 0.59 0.21
CA LEU A 268 -5.03 1.79 -0.47
C LEU A 268 -5.88 1.45 -1.69
N ASN A 269 -5.57 0.38 -2.43
CA ASN A 269 -6.45 -0.10 -3.48
C ASN A 269 -7.82 -0.51 -2.94
N ARG A 270 -7.87 -1.20 -1.78
CA ARG A 270 -9.15 -1.52 -1.14
C ARG A 270 -9.94 -0.27 -0.81
N LEU A 271 -9.31 0.77 -0.27
CA LEU A 271 -9.95 2.06 -0.03
C LEU A 271 -10.52 2.63 -1.34
N CYS A 272 -9.75 2.62 -2.42
CA CYS A 272 -10.19 3.11 -3.73
C CYS A 272 -11.38 2.33 -4.28
N VAL A 273 -11.38 0.99 -4.21
CA VAL A 273 -12.50 0.15 -4.66
C VAL A 273 -13.77 0.42 -3.85
N LEU A 274 -13.64 0.61 -2.53
CA LEU A 274 -14.79 0.95 -1.69
C LEU A 274 -15.32 2.36 -2.01
N HIS A 275 -14.42 3.31 -2.27
CA HIS A 275 -14.76 4.68 -2.63
C HIS A 275 -15.40 4.80 -4.01
N GLU A 276 -14.96 4.01 -4.99
CA GLU A 276 -15.55 4.01 -6.33
C GLU A 276 -17.04 3.63 -6.30
N LYS A 277 -17.42 2.71 -5.40
CA LYS A 277 -18.83 2.32 -5.20
C LYS A 277 -19.67 3.42 -4.55
N THR A 278 -19.06 4.30 -3.76
CA THR A 278 -19.75 5.39 -3.07
C THR A 278 -18.79 6.58 -2.91
N PRO A 279 -18.60 7.39 -3.98
CA PRO A 279 -17.64 8.49 -3.94
C PRO A 279 -18.11 9.59 -2.99
N VAL A 280 -17.28 9.92 -2.00
CA VAL A 280 -17.62 10.90 -0.94
C VAL A 280 -16.58 12.01 -0.75
N SER A 281 -15.48 11.99 -1.49
CA SER A 281 -14.32 12.87 -1.31
C SER A 281 -13.52 12.96 -2.60
N ASP A 282 -13.44 14.16 -3.17
CA ASP A 282 -12.66 14.43 -4.38
C ASP A 282 -11.15 14.22 -4.16
N ARG A 283 -10.69 14.37 -2.91
CA ARG A 283 -9.29 14.12 -2.52
C ARG A 283 -8.94 12.64 -2.64
N VAL A 284 -9.84 11.76 -2.19
CA VAL A 284 -9.71 10.31 -2.36
C VAL A 284 -9.80 9.96 -3.84
N THR A 285 -10.77 10.52 -4.56
CA THR A 285 -10.93 10.32 -6.01
C THR A 285 -9.63 10.65 -6.73
N LYS A 286 -9.05 11.83 -6.48
CA LYS A 286 -7.77 12.25 -7.07
C LYS A 286 -6.66 11.24 -6.79
N CYS A 287 -6.40 10.88 -5.53
CA CYS A 287 -5.33 9.93 -5.22
C CYS A 287 -5.56 8.53 -5.78
N CYS A 288 -6.82 8.13 -5.99
CA CYS A 288 -7.15 6.82 -6.55
C CYS A 288 -6.98 6.75 -8.06
N THR A 289 -7.24 7.84 -8.78
CA THR A 289 -7.33 7.87 -10.26
C THR A 289 -6.17 8.59 -10.96
N GLU A 290 -5.49 9.53 -10.29
CA GLU A 290 -4.43 10.34 -10.93
C GLU A 290 -3.24 9.48 -11.36
N SER A 291 -2.87 8.50 -10.55
CA SER A 291 -1.70 7.67 -10.78
C SER A 291 -1.68 6.51 -9.79
N LEU A 292 -1.65 5.27 -10.30
CA LEU A 292 -1.62 4.07 -9.45
C LEU A 292 -0.38 4.02 -8.55
N VAL A 293 0.76 4.31 -9.16
CA VAL A 293 2.10 4.31 -8.58
C VAL A 293 2.29 5.44 -7.55
N ASN A 294 1.73 6.62 -7.82
CA ASN A 294 1.80 7.75 -6.90
C ASN A 294 0.67 7.71 -5.87
N ARG A 295 -0.15 6.66 -5.85
CA ARG A 295 -1.26 6.52 -4.91
C ARG A 295 -0.77 6.61 -3.47
N ARG A 296 0.26 5.83 -3.09
CA ARG A 296 0.83 5.88 -1.73
C ARG A 296 1.39 7.25 -1.40
N PRO A 297 2.31 7.84 -2.20
CA PRO A 297 2.76 9.22 -1.99
C PRO A 297 1.62 10.25 -1.90
N CYS A 298 0.59 10.14 -2.74
CA CYS A 298 -0.56 11.05 -2.74
C CYS A 298 -1.33 11.00 -1.41
N PHE A 299 -1.68 9.80 -0.92
CA PHE A 299 -2.34 9.65 0.38
C PHE A 299 -1.46 10.12 1.54
N SER A 300 -0.15 9.86 1.48
CA SER A 300 0.83 10.39 2.45
C SER A 300 0.86 11.91 2.47
N ALA A 301 0.77 12.56 1.32
CA ALA A 301 0.79 14.02 1.16
C ALA A 301 -0.52 14.73 1.50
N LEU A 302 -1.66 14.03 1.61
CA LEU A 302 -2.93 14.66 2.00
C LEU A 302 -2.80 15.37 3.36
N GLU A 303 -3.10 16.65 3.44
CA GLU A 303 -3.19 17.35 4.72
C GLU A 303 -4.56 17.19 5.37
N VAL A 304 -4.75 17.77 6.56
CA VAL A 304 -6.08 17.87 7.20
C VAL A 304 -7.06 18.52 6.23
N ASP A 305 -8.26 17.96 6.14
CA ASP A 305 -9.32 18.53 5.30
C ASP A 305 -9.95 19.75 5.99
N GLU A 306 -9.44 20.95 5.68
CA GLU A 306 -10.01 22.20 6.18
C GLU A 306 -11.35 22.57 5.52
N THR A 307 -11.75 21.88 4.44
CA THR A 307 -13.05 22.08 3.78
C THR A 307 -14.17 21.24 4.41
N TYR A 308 -13.80 20.28 5.26
CA TYR A 308 -14.76 19.43 5.92
C TYR A 308 -15.59 20.20 6.95
N VAL A 309 -16.91 20.15 6.79
CA VAL A 309 -17.86 20.62 7.78
C VAL A 309 -18.06 19.52 8.82
N PRO A 310 -17.66 19.72 10.10
CA PRO A 310 -17.82 18.72 11.14
C PRO A 310 -19.27 18.27 11.28
N LYS A 311 -19.48 16.97 11.50
CA LYS A 311 -20.81 16.46 11.87
C LYS A 311 -21.27 17.12 13.16
N GLU A 312 -22.54 17.51 13.23
CA GLU A 312 -23.16 17.89 14.51
C GLU A 312 -22.95 16.78 15.54
N PHE A 313 -22.60 17.17 16.76
CA PHE A 313 -22.38 16.20 17.84
C PHE A 313 -23.65 15.39 18.09
N ASN A 314 -23.56 14.07 17.96
CA ASN A 314 -24.67 13.17 18.24
C ASN A 314 -24.35 12.32 19.49
N ALA A 315 -25.11 12.54 20.56
CA ALA A 315 -24.96 11.80 21.82
C ALA A 315 -25.12 10.28 21.62
N GLU A 316 -25.99 9.83 20.71
CA GLU A 316 -26.18 8.41 20.42
C GLU A 316 -24.92 7.73 19.89
N THR A 317 -24.01 8.48 19.28
CA THR A 317 -22.72 7.95 18.79
C THR A 317 -21.79 7.55 19.93
N PHE A 318 -22.05 8.09 21.14
CA PHE A 318 -21.35 7.78 22.37
C PHE A 318 -22.23 7.01 23.38
N THR A 319 -23.43 6.60 22.96
CA THR A 319 -24.31 5.75 23.75
C THR A 319 -23.98 4.29 23.46
N PHE A 320 -23.55 3.58 24.49
CA PHE A 320 -23.26 2.14 24.43
C PHE A 320 -24.21 1.40 25.34
N HIS A 321 -24.47 0.14 25.01
CA HIS A 321 -25.36 -0.72 25.77
C HIS A 321 -24.59 -1.88 26.40
N ALA A 322 -25.25 -2.66 27.26
CA ALA A 322 -24.62 -3.79 27.94
C ALA A 322 -24.11 -4.89 26.97
N ASP A 323 -24.54 -4.87 25.71
CA ASP A 323 -24.07 -5.79 24.66
C ASP A 323 -22.55 -5.70 24.43
N ILE A 324 -21.93 -4.53 24.64
CA ILE A 324 -20.48 -4.36 24.50
C ILE A 324 -19.69 -5.23 25.49
N CYS A 325 -20.28 -5.62 26.61
CA CYS A 325 -19.61 -6.39 27.66
C CYS A 325 -19.41 -7.85 27.29
N THR A 326 -20.25 -8.40 26.41
CA THR A 326 -20.18 -9.80 25.95
C THR A 326 -19.36 -9.97 24.67
N LEU A 327 -18.96 -8.87 24.04
CA LEU A 327 -18.14 -8.87 22.84
C LEU A 327 -16.74 -9.43 23.11
N SER A 328 -16.18 -10.04 22.07
CA SER A 328 -14.76 -10.43 22.06
C SER A 328 -13.88 -9.19 22.21
N GLU A 329 -12.65 -9.37 22.70
CA GLU A 329 -11.71 -8.23 22.85
C GLU A 329 -11.48 -7.49 21.51
N LYS A 330 -11.45 -8.25 20.41
CA LYS A 330 -11.31 -7.69 19.06
C LYS A 330 -12.51 -6.84 18.66
N ASP A 331 -13.73 -7.27 18.97
CA ASP A 331 -14.94 -6.52 18.64
C ASP A 331 -15.11 -5.28 19.54
N ARG A 332 -14.69 -5.38 20.82
CA ARG A 332 -14.59 -4.22 21.72
C ARG A 332 -13.60 -3.19 21.20
N GLN A 333 -12.43 -3.61 20.70
CA GLN A 333 -11.47 -2.72 20.05
C GLN A 333 -12.07 -2.02 18.82
N VAL A 334 -12.81 -2.74 17.99
CA VAL A 334 -13.50 -2.15 16.83
C VAL A 334 -14.52 -1.09 17.27
N LYS A 335 -15.33 -1.36 18.31
CA LYS A 335 -16.27 -0.36 18.86
C LYS A 335 -15.55 0.89 19.39
N LYS A 336 -14.44 0.74 20.12
CA LYS A 336 -13.59 1.86 20.58
C LYS A 336 -13.03 2.67 19.40
N GLN A 337 -12.57 1.99 18.35
CA GLN A 337 -12.04 2.65 17.15
C GLN A 337 -13.12 3.38 16.36
N THR A 338 -14.34 2.82 16.27
CA THR A 338 -15.50 3.51 15.69
C THR A 338 -15.81 4.80 16.45
N ALA A 339 -15.82 4.75 17.79
CA ALA A 339 -16.04 5.93 18.62
C ALA A 339 -14.96 7.00 18.38
N LEU A 340 -13.69 6.60 18.29
CA LEU A 340 -12.57 7.51 18.00
C LEU A 340 -12.71 8.20 16.64
N VAL A 341 -13.14 7.47 15.60
CA VAL A 341 -13.36 8.07 14.27
C VAL A 341 -14.49 9.08 14.31
N GLU A 342 -15.63 8.75 14.93
CA GLU A 342 -16.74 9.69 15.03
C GLU A 342 -16.37 10.93 15.86
N LEU A 343 -15.60 10.74 16.94
CA LEU A 343 -15.04 11.84 17.74
C LEU A 343 -14.23 12.82 16.87
N VAL A 344 -13.35 12.29 16.02
CA VAL A 344 -12.56 13.11 15.10
C VAL A 344 -13.44 13.76 14.02
N LYS A 345 -14.53 13.12 13.57
CA LYS A 345 -15.49 13.73 12.63
C LYS A 345 -16.32 14.85 13.26
N HIS A 346 -16.64 14.75 14.54
CA HIS A 346 -17.28 15.84 15.27
C HIS A 346 -16.30 16.97 15.60
N LYS A 347 -15.03 16.63 15.84
CA LYS A 347 -14.01 17.58 16.27
C LYS A 347 -12.66 17.34 15.57
N PRO A 348 -12.53 17.65 14.26
CA PRO A 348 -11.32 17.34 13.49
C PRO A 348 -10.06 18.08 13.99
N LYS A 349 -10.26 19.20 14.67
CA LYS A 349 -9.20 20.01 15.32
C LYS A 349 -8.89 19.59 16.76
N ALA A 350 -9.43 18.47 17.25
CA ALA A 350 -9.06 17.94 18.55
C ALA A 350 -7.56 17.59 18.58
N THR A 351 -6.90 17.99 19.67
CA THR A 351 -5.51 17.64 19.96
C THR A 351 -5.39 16.16 20.33
N LYS A 352 -4.17 15.63 20.27
CA LYS A 352 -3.92 14.23 20.63
C LYS A 352 -4.25 13.99 22.11
N GLU A 353 -3.96 14.96 22.96
CA GLU A 353 -4.22 14.96 24.40
C GLU A 353 -5.72 14.94 24.67
N GLN A 354 -6.50 15.79 23.99
CA GLN A 354 -7.97 15.78 24.11
C GLN A 354 -8.57 14.43 23.69
N LEU A 355 -8.16 13.90 22.54
CA LEU A 355 -8.64 12.60 22.06
C LEU A 355 -8.25 11.48 23.04
N LYS A 356 -7.03 11.52 23.58
CA LYS A 356 -6.56 10.55 24.57
C LYS A 356 -7.41 10.60 25.84
N THR A 357 -7.63 11.78 26.42
CA THR A 357 -8.46 11.95 27.62
C THR A 357 -9.87 11.38 27.42
N VAL A 358 -10.55 11.76 26.33
CA VAL A 358 -11.90 11.25 26.04
C VAL A 358 -11.93 9.74 25.88
N MET A 359 -10.93 9.15 25.22
CA MET A 359 -10.86 7.70 25.03
C MET A 359 -10.48 6.92 26.30
N GLU A 360 -9.72 7.53 27.22
CA GLU A 360 -9.42 6.96 28.54
C GLU A 360 -10.67 6.97 29.43
N ASP A 361 -11.40 8.09 29.47
CA ASP A 361 -12.68 8.21 30.17
C ASP A 361 -13.71 7.21 29.61
N PHE A 362 -13.76 7.06 28.28
CA PHE A 362 -14.61 6.07 27.63
C PHE A 362 -14.26 4.64 28.05
N ALA A 363 -12.98 4.29 28.07
CA ALA A 363 -12.53 2.95 28.48
C ALA A 363 -12.88 2.67 29.95
N ALA A 364 -12.68 3.64 30.84
CA ALA A 364 -13.04 3.53 32.26
C ALA A 364 -14.55 3.40 32.47
N PHE A 365 -15.36 4.15 31.72
CA PHE A 365 -16.82 4.04 31.71
C PHE A 365 -17.28 2.62 31.34
N VAL A 366 -16.77 2.08 30.22
CA VAL A 366 -17.12 0.72 29.78
C VAL A 366 -16.69 -0.33 30.82
N GLU A 367 -15.49 -0.20 31.37
CA GLU A 367 -15.01 -1.14 32.41
C GLU A 367 -15.87 -1.10 33.67
N LYS A 368 -16.23 0.11 34.14
CA LYS A 368 -17.11 0.32 35.28
C LYS A 368 -18.47 -0.33 35.06
N CYS A 369 -19.13 -0.03 33.94
CA CYS A 369 -20.49 -0.52 33.70
C CYS A 369 -20.55 -2.01 33.35
N CYS A 370 -19.50 -2.59 32.75
CA CYS A 370 -19.45 -4.03 32.56
C CYS A 370 -19.27 -4.84 33.86
N LYS A 371 -18.83 -4.21 34.95
CA LYS A 371 -18.72 -4.81 36.29
C LYS A 371 -19.93 -4.53 37.19
N ALA A 372 -20.89 -3.72 36.74
CA ALA A 372 -22.09 -3.41 37.52
C ALA A 372 -23.07 -4.60 37.55
N ASP A 373 -23.85 -4.68 38.63
CA ASP A 373 -24.91 -5.69 38.79
C ASP A 373 -26.01 -5.49 37.73
N ASP A 374 -26.48 -4.24 37.61
CA ASP A 374 -27.35 -3.80 36.51
C ASP A 374 -26.53 -2.99 35.49
N LYS A 375 -26.06 -3.70 34.46
CA LYS A 375 -25.21 -3.11 33.42
C LYS A 375 -25.94 -2.05 32.61
N GLU A 376 -27.17 -2.33 32.17
CA GLU A 376 -27.90 -1.45 31.25
C GLU A 376 -28.25 -0.13 31.92
N THR A 377 -28.69 -0.18 33.18
CA THR A 377 -28.93 1.02 33.98
C THR A 377 -27.64 1.83 34.17
N CYS A 378 -26.50 1.18 34.45
CA CYS A 378 -25.21 1.87 34.52
C CYS A 378 -24.86 2.58 33.22
N PHE A 379 -24.97 1.90 32.07
CA PHE A 379 -24.68 2.49 30.76
C PHE A 379 -25.57 3.71 30.47
N ALA A 380 -26.86 3.64 30.81
CA ALA A 380 -27.80 4.75 30.60
C ALA A 380 -27.52 5.98 31.48
N GLU A 381 -27.11 5.79 32.73
CA GLU A 381 -26.83 6.90 33.66
C GLU A 381 -25.42 7.48 33.49
N GLU A 382 -24.40 6.63 33.47
CA GLU A 382 -23.00 7.04 33.36
C GLU A 382 -22.66 7.49 31.94
N GLY A 383 -23.37 6.99 30.91
CA GLY A 383 -23.21 7.44 29.53
C GLY A 383 -23.50 8.93 29.35
N LYS A 384 -24.53 9.46 30.03
CA LYS A 384 -24.83 10.89 30.02
C LYS A 384 -23.71 11.73 30.62
N LYS A 385 -23.07 11.23 31.68
CA LYS A 385 -21.92 11.89 32.34
C LYS A 385 -20.71 11.89 31.43
N LEU A 386 -20.44 10.76 30.76
CA LEU A 386 -19.36 10.64 29.78
C LEU A 386 -19.54 11.61 28.62
N VAL A 387 -20.76 11.73 28.08
CA VAL A 387 -21.06 12.68 27.00
C VAL A 387 -20.75 14.11 27.42
N ALA A 388 -21.20 14.53 28.60
CA ALA A 388 -20.94 15.87 29.12
C ALA A 388 -19.44 16.13 29.36
N ALA A 389 -18.72 15.14 29.93
CA ALA A 389 -17.27 15.24 30.13
C ALA A 389 -16.51 15.33 28.80
N SER A 390 -16.94 14.58 27.78
CA SER A 390 -16.34 14.59 26.45
C SER A 390 -16.54 15.93 25.75
N GLN A 391 -17.74 16.52 25.85
CA GLN A 391 -18.01 17.87 25.33
C GLN A 391 -17.11 18.91 25.99
N ALA A 392 -17.01 18.87 27.33
CA ALA A 392 -16.13 19.77 28.08
C ALA A 392 -14.65 19.63 27.68
N ALA A 393 -14.15 18.40 27.55
CA ALA A 393 -12.76 18.14 27.15
C ALA A 393 -12.44 18.65 25.73
N LEU A 394 -13.43 18.64 24.84
CA LEU A 394 -13.29 19.09 23.46
C LEU A 394 -13.55 20.59 23.25
N GLY A 395 -14.10 21.25 24.27
CA GLY A 395 -14.53 22.66 24.22
C GLY A 395 -15.79 22.86 23.36
N LEU A 396 -16.76 21.94 23.48
CA LEU A 396 -18.07 22.00 22.83
C LEU A 396 -19.14 22.56 23.76
#